data_AF-A0A1U7LP95-F1
#
_entry.id   AF-A0A1U7LP95-F1
#
_cell.length_a   1.000
_cell.length_b   1.000
_cell.length_c   1.000
_cell.angle_alpha   90.00
_cell.angle_beta   90.00
_cell.angle_gamma   90.00
#
_symmetry.space_group_name_H-M   'P 1'
#
loop_
_entity.id
_entity.type
_entity.pdbx_description
1 polymer ?
#
loop_
_entity_poly.entity_id
_entity_poly.type
_entity_poly.pdbx_seq_one_letter_code
_entity_poly.pdbx_strand_id
1 'polypeptide(L)'
;GPNGESLPASFIEKVVYKLHPTFAQPNRTLKKPPFKLEEQGWGEFDLEVALTFAEKAGEKILRHDLHFQQQTYEVPHVLSFKNPKPGLTRLLAESGAVPGMTSEDPSLKKDKRKLEDVEKHKKKKSDSMKSIDMDKLAEGLQKLQEDDLLQIVQMVNEAKTPSMYVKNDVEGLPNSYNNPTFADICPEGEFHLDLYTLPDTLLRDMWNFTTSKVAV
;
A
#
# COMPACT_ATOMS: atom_id res chain seq x y z
N GLY A 1 -20.12 7.35 -0.72
CA GLY A 1 -20.31 7.37 -2.18
C GLY A 1 -19.99 8.74 -2.75
N PRO A 2 -19.90 8.89 -4.08
CA PRO A 2 -19.59 10.16 -4.75
C PRO A 2 -20.55 11.32 -4.41
N ASN A 3 -21.80 10.98 -4.05
CA ASN A 3 -22.86 11.94 -3.72
C ASN A 3 -23.10 12.08 -2.21
N GLY A 4 -22.17 11.62 -1.36
CA GLY A 4 -22.34 11.61 0.10
C GLY A 4 -23.18 10.45 0.65
N GLU A 5 -23.55 9.49 -0.19
CA GLU A 5 -24.30 8.30 0.24
C GLU A 5 -23.47 7.40 1.19
N SER A 6 -24.13 6.87 2.22
CA SER A 6 -23.54 5.87 3.11
C SER A 6 -23.43 4.53 2.38
N LEU A 7 -22.20 4.06 2.20
CA LEU A 7 -21.90 2.79 1.54
C LEU A 7 -21.30 1.81 2.56
N PRO A 8 -21.49 0.49 2.36
CA PRO A 8 -20.83 -0.50 3.19
C PRO A 8 -19.31 -0.29 3.16
N ALA A 9 -18.66 -0.29 4.33
CA ALA A 9 -17.21 -0.17 4.44
C ALA A 9 -16.50 -1.50 4.06
N SER A 10 -16.66 -1.92 2.80
CA SER A 10 -16.14 -3.19 2.25
C SER A 10 -14.61 -3.27 2.23
N PHE A 11 -13.93 -2.10 2.25
CA PHE A 11 -12.48 -1.97 2.33
C PHE A 11 -11.89 -2.30 3.72
N ILE A 12 -12.73 -2.50 4.74
CA ILE A 12 -12.33 -2.89 6.09
C ILE A 12 -12.53 -4.39 6.26
N GLU A 13 -11.47 -5.11 6.65
CA GLU A 13 -11.53 -6.56 6.89
C GLU A 13 -12.04 -6.87 8.30
N LYS A 14 -11.58 -6.09 9.28
CA LYS A 14 -11.84 -6.33 10.71
C LYS A 14 -11.80 -5.02 11.47
N VAL A 15 -12.67 -4.89 12.47
CA VAL A 15 -12.67 -3.81 13.44
C VAL A 15 -12.51 -4.40 14.83
N VAL A 16 -11.63 -3.81 15.63
CA VAL A 16 -11.46 -4.15 17.05
C VAL A 16 -11.80 -2.92 17.89
N TYR A 17 -12.86 -3.01 18.67
CA TYR A 17 -13.22 -2.01 19.67
C TYR A 17 -12.49 -2.35 20.97
N LYS A 18 -11.67 -1.43 21.48
CA LYS A 18 -11.02 -1.54 22.79
C LYS A 18 -11.82 -0.73 23.80
N LEU A 19 -12.76 -1.40 24.46
CA LEU A 19 -13.61 -0.85 25.51
C LEU A 19 -12.81 -0.59 26.80
N HIS A 20 -13.41 0.13 27.74
CA HIS A 20 -12.84 0.34 29.05
C HIS A 20 -12.58 -1.00 29.78
N PRO A 21 -11.50 -1.14 30.59
CA PRO A 21 -11.15 -2.40 31.26
C PRO A 21 -12.22 -2.98 32.20
N THR A 22 -13.24 -2.21 32.57
CA THR A 22 -14.37 -2.67 33.40
C THR A 22 -15.32 -3.61 32.65
N PHE A 23 -15.29 -3.62 31.31
CA PHE A 23 -16.11 -4.53 30.52
C PHE A 23 -15.51 -5.94 30.52
N ALA A 24 -16.38 -6.95 30.58
CA ALA A 24 -15.94 -8.32 30.29
C ALA A 24 -15.50 -8.43 28.83
N GLN A 25 -14.29 -8.95 28.62
CA GLN A 25 -13.65 -9.03 27.30
C GLN A 25 -13.59 -7.64 26.62
N PRO A 26 -12.76 -6.71 27.11
CA PRO A 26 -12.79 -5.32 26.66
C PRO A 26 -12.41 -5.16 25.17
N ASN A 27 -11.74 -6.14 24.56
CA ASN A 27 -11.40 -6.11 23.14
C ASN A 27 -12.43 -6.91 22.32
N ARG A 28 -13.28 -6.22 21.54
CA ARG A 28 -14.33 -6.85 20.72
C ARG A 28 -13.98 -6.79 19.25
N THR A 29 -13.96 -7.95 18.60
CA THR A 29 -13.58 -8.07 17.18
C THR A 29 -14.79 -8.33 16.32
N LEU A 30 -15.03 -7.49 15.31
CA LEU A 30 -16.08 -7.64 14.31
C LEU A 30 -15.46 -7.74 12.92
N LYS A 31 -16.00 -8.61 12.07
CA LYS A 31 -15.44 -8.93 10.74
C LYS A 31 -16.40 -8.68 9.58
N LYS A 32 -17.58 -8.12 9.84
CA LYS A 32 -18.59 -7.87 8.82
C LYS A 32 -19.15 -6.45 8.97
N PRO A 33 -19.31 -5.70 7.87
CA PRO A 33 -20.00 -4.41 7.90
C PRO A 33 -21.47 -4.60 8.35
N PRO A 34 -22.06 -3.63 9.07
CA PRO A 34 -21.53 -2.30 9.40
C PRO A 34 -20.63 -2.27 10.65
N PHE A 35 -20.10 -3.41 11.11
CA PHE A 35 -19.27 -3.52 12.32
C PHE A 35 -19.95 -2.93 13.57
N LYS A 36 -21.27 -3.08 13.65
CA LYS A 36 -22.08 -2.57 14.76
C LYS A 36 -21.74 -3.33 16.05
N LEU A 37 -21.37 -2.59 17.09
CA LEU A 37 -21.23 -3.07 18.45
C LEU A 37 -22.37 -2.52 19.32
N GLU A 38 -22.98 -3.37 20.14
CA GLU A 38 -24.00 -3.00 21.11
C GLU A 38 -23.55 -3.44 22.50
N GLU A 39 -23.61 -2.53 23.47
CA GLU A 39 -23.15 -2.75 24.84
C GLU A 39 -23.99 -1.95 25.84
N GLN A 40 -23.88 -2.32 27.12
CA GLN A 40 -24.54 -1.62 28.23
C GLN A 40 -23.50 -1.14 29.24
N GLY A 41 -23.60 0.12 29.64
CA GLY A 41 -22.67 0.75 30.58
C GLY A 41 -23.28 1.97 31.24
N TRP A 42 -22.60 2.47 32.27
CA TRP A 42 -23.06 3.60 33.09
C TRP A 42 -22.16 4.83 32.99
N GLY A 43 -21.03 4.73 32.29
CA GLY A 43 -20.01 5.78 32.22
C GLY A 43 -19.61 6.14 30.80
N GLU A 44 -18.96 7.29 30.70
CA GLU A 44 -18.38 7.85 29.49
C GLU A 44 -16.87 7.56 29.47
N PHE A 45 -16.30 7.32 28.29
CA PHE A 45 -14.87 7.05 28.14
C PHE A 45 -14.39 7.18 26.71
N ASP A 46 -13.12 7.53 26.55
CA ASP A 46 -12.41 7.40 25.27
C ASP A 46 -12.11 5.93 24.99
N LEU A 47 -12.50 5.46 23.80
CA LEU A 47 -12.17 4.14 23.30
C LEU A 47 -11.40 4.18 22.00
N GLU A 48 -10.58 3.15 21.80
CA GLU A 48 -9.85 2.96 20.55
C GLU A 48 -10.61 2.00 19.64
N VAL A 49 -10.83 2.41 18.40
CA VAL A 49 -11.39 1.60 17.33
C VAL A 49 -10.26 1.30 16.34
N ALA A 50 -9.71 0.09 16.42
CA ALA A 50 -8.65 -0.35 15.52
C ALA A 50 -9.26 -1.00 14.27
N LEU A 51 -9.02 -0.38 13.12
CA LEU A 51 -9.42 -0.85 11.81
C LEU A 51 -8.27 -1.63 11.17
N THR A 52 -8.52 -2.86 10.73
CA THR A 52 -7.63 -3.61 9.84
C THR A 52 -8.20 -3.54 8.43
N PHE A 53 -7.42 -3.01 7.49
CA PHE A 53 -7.86 -2.85 6.10
C PHE A 53 -7.67 -4.13 5.28
N ALA A 54 -8.51 -4.31 4.27
CA ALA A 54 -8.41 -5.41 3.32
C ALA A 54 -7.06 -5.42 2.58
N GLU A 55 -6.72 -6.55 1.96
CA GLU A 55 -5.46 -6.76 1.23
C GLU A 55 -4.19 -6.54 2.06
N LYS A 56 -4.29 -6.64 3.40
CA LYS A 56 -3.19 -6.34 4.33
C LYS A 56 -2.63 -4.92 4.10
N ALA A 57 -3.50 -3.95 3.84
CA ALA A 57 -3.11 -2.56 3.60
C ALA A 57 -2.77 -1.78 4.88
N GLY A 58 -2.52 -2.49 5.98
CA GLY A 58 -2.18 -1.93 7.28
C GLY A 58 -3.38 -1.77 8.20
N GLU A 59 -3.15 -1.04 9.28
CA GLU A 59 -4.13 -0.80 10.33
C GLU A 59 -4.21 0.69 10.67
N LYS A 60 -5.38 1.14 11.12
CA LYS A 60 -5.60 2.51 11.61
C LYS A 60 -6.35 2.47 12.92
N ILE A 61 -5.83 3.16 13.92
CA ILE A 61 -6.51 3.37 15.19
C ILE A 61 -7.24 4.72 15.14
N LEU A 62 -8.54 4.68 15.40
CA LEU A 62 -9.38 5.85 15.61
C LEU A 62 -9.64 5.98 17.11
N ARG A 63 -9.59 7.21 17.63
CA ARG A 63 -10.02 7.52 18.99
C ARG A 63 -11.45 8.04 18.92
N HIS A 64 -12.31 7.50 19.75
CA HIS A 64 -13.72 7.84 19.81
C HIS A 64 -14.11 8.10 21.27
N ASP A 65 -14.64 9.29 21.53
CA ASP A 65 -15.17 9.67 22.83
C ASP A 65 -16.61 9.17 22.93
N LEU A 66 -16.86 8.21 23.82
CA LEU A 66 -18.20 7.74 24.12
C LEU A 66 -18.82 8.57 25.24
N HIS A 67 -19.69 9.51 24.87
CA HIS A 67 -20.42 10.35 25.82
C HIS A 67 -21.95 10.29 25.64
N PHE A 68 -22.70 10.77 26.64
CA PHE A 68 -24.17 10.81 26.64
C PHE A 68 -24.76 12.20 26.44
N GLN A 69 -23.93 13.19 26.03
CA GLN A 69 -24.39 14.54 25.73
C GLN A 69 -25.45 14.59 24.60
N GLN A 70 -25.40 13.62 23.67
CA GLN A 70 -26.33 13.47 22.56
C GLN A 70 -26.78 12.00 22.46
N GLN A 71 -28.06 11.77 22.14
CA GLN A 71 -28.62 10.41 21.97
C GLN A 71 -27.99 9.68 20.78
N THR A 72 -27.59 10.41 19.74
CA THR A 72 -26.91 9.88 18.55
C THR A 72 -26.02 10.97 17.99
N TYR A 73 -24.79 10.62 17.64
CA TYR A 73 -23.82 11.52 17.03
C TYR A 73 -22.93 10.75 16.06
N GLU A 74 -22.32 11.48 15.13
CA GLU A 74 -21.45 10.93 14.09
C GLU A 74 -20.13 11.71 14.09
N VAL A 75 -19.02 10.99 14.06
CA VAL A 75 -17.67 11.58 13.98
C VAL A 75 -17.03 11.18 12.65
N PRO A 76 -16.96 12.08 11.67
CA PRO A 76 -16.33 11.76 10.39
C PRO A 76 -14.81 11.64 10.54
N HIS A 77 -14.24 10.57 10.00
CA HIS A 77 -12.79 10.35 9.97
C HIS A 77 -12.30 10.24 8.53
N VAL A 78 -11.21 10.97 8.22
CA VAL A 78 -10.55 10.90 6.91
C VAL A 78 -9.47 9.82 6.93
N LEU A 79 -9.57 8.86 6.01
CA LEU A 79 -8.58 7.81 5.81
C LEU A 79 -7.75 8.11 4.56
N SER A 80 -6.43 7.96 4.67
CA SER A 80 -5.50 8.16 3.56
C SER A 80 -4.74 6.87 3.30
N PHE A 81 -4.84 6.38 2.06
CA PHE A 81 -4.14 5.19 1.60
C PHE A 81 -3.05 5.62 0.62
N LYS A 82 -1.79 5.32 0.94
CA LYS A 82 -0.65 5.56 0.04
C LYS A 82 -0.37 4.27 -0.71
N ASN A 83 -0.44 4.32 -2.05
CA ASN A 83 -0.24 3.18 -2.94
C ASN A 83 -1.06 1.93 -2.56
N PRO A 84 -2.41 2.00 -2.56
CA PRO A 84 -3.25 0.84 -2.23
C PRO A 84 -3.06 -0.28 -3.24
N LYS A 85 -3.00 -1.53 -2.75
CA LYS A 85 -2.94 -2.71 -3.63
C LYS A 85 -4.18 -2.80 -4.53
N PRO A 86 -4.09 -3.38 -5.73
CA PRO A 86 -5.19 -3.41 -6.70
C PRO A 86 -6.53 -3.92 -6.14
N GLY A 87 -6.51 -4.93 -5.26
CA GLY A 87 -7.71 -5.43 -4.60
C GLY A 87 -8.38 -4.38 -3.70
N LEU A 88 -7.59 -3.63 -2.92
CA LEU A 88 -8.08 -2.53 -2.10
C LEU A 88 -8.54 -1.38 -2.99
N THR A 89 -7.80 -1.05 -4.05
CA THR A 89 -8.18 0.02 -5.00
C THR A 89 -9.54 -0.26 -5.63
N ARG A 90 -9.85 -1.52 -5.96
CA ARG A 90 -11.18 -1.93 -6.45
C ARG A 90 -12.27 -1.70 -5.39
N LEU A 91 -12.03 -2.06 -4.13
CA LEU A 91 -12.98 -1.83 -3.04
C LEU A 91 -13.19 -0.34 -2.77
N LEU A 92 -12.12 0.47 -2.85
CA LEU A 92 -12.20 1.93 -2.73
C LEU A 92 -12.96 2.54 -3.92
N ALA A 93 -12.82 1.98 -5.12
CA ALA A 93 -13.52 2.42 -6.31
C ALA A 93 -15.05 2.26 -6.21
N GLU A 94 -15.54 1.31 -5.41
CA GLU A 94 -16.98 1.20 -5.08
C GLU A 94 -17.49 2.43 -4.32
N SER A 95 -16.61 3.09 -3.55
CA SER A 95 -16.95 4.23 -2.71
C SER A 95 -16.80 5.59 -3.41
N GLY A 96 -16.01 5.66 -4.48
CA GLY A 96 -15.77 6.87 -5.25
C GLY A 96 -14.64 6.73 -6.27
N ALA A 97 -14.40 7.79 -7.06
CA ALA A 97 -13.31 7.79 -8.03
C ALA A 97 -11.95 7.76 -7.31
N VAL A 98 -11.10 6.80 -7.66
CA VAL A 98 -9.73 6.69 -7.15
C VAL A 98 -8.77 7.33 -8.17
N PRO A 99 -7.91 8.29 -7.77
CA PRO A 99 -6.92 8.89 -8.67
C PRO A 99 -6.01 7.81 -9.29
N GLY A 100 -5.90 7.78 -10.62
CA GLY A 100 -5.10 6.80 -11.37
C GLY A 100 -5.90 5.67 -12.03
N MET A 101 -7.20 5.53 -11.72
CA MET A 101 -8.12 4.71 -12.52
C MET A 101 -8.84 5.59 -13.53
N THR A 102 -8.26 5.76 -14.72
CA THR A 102 -9.03 6.25 -15.86
C THR A 102 -10.13 5.24 -16.18
N SER A 103 -11.31 5.76 -16.48
CA SER A 103 -12.52 5.02 -16.83
C SER A 103 -12.42 4.35 -18.21
N GLU A 104 -11.30 3.71 -18.52
CA GLU A 104 -11.00 3.09 -19.82
C GLU A 104 -10.32 1.71 -19.66
N ASP A 105 -10.77 0.93 -18.67
CA ASP A 105 -10.54 -0.52 -18.66
C ASP A 105 -11.85 -1.24 -19.06
N PRO A 106 -11.88 -2.03 -20.17
CA PRO A 106 -13.07 -2.76 -20.65
C PRO A 106 -13.67 -3.75 -19.64
N SER A 107 -13.00 -4.01 -18.52
CA SER A 107 -13.34 -5.01 -17.51
C SER A 107 -14.64 -4.75 -16.73
N LEU A 108 -15.24 -3.55 -16.82
CA LEU A 108 -16.42 -3.19 -15.99
C LEU A 108 -17.79 -3.36 -16.68
N LYS A 109 -17.87 -3.93 -17.88
CA LYS A 109 -19.15 -4.22 -18.56
C LYS A 109 -19.44 -5.72 -18.68
N LYS A 110 -19.50 -6.48 -17.57
CA LYS A 110 -20.15 -7.81 -17.65
C LYS A 110 -20.80 -8.40 -16.39
N ASP A 111 -21.05 -7.67 -15.32
CA ASP A 111 -21.74 -8.28 -14.16
C ASP A 111 -22.98 -7.50 -13.72
N LYS A 112 -23.96 -7.40 -14.63
CA LYS A 112 -25.33 -7.00 -14.25
C LYS A 112 -26.43 -7.86 -14.87
N ARG A 113 -26.17 -9.12 -15.24
CA ARG A 113 -27.24 -10.10 -15.55
C ARG A 113 -26.76 -11.53 -15.28
N LYS A 114 -27.13 -12.08 -14.13
CA LYS A 114 -27.80 -13.38 -13.96
C LYS A 114 -27.58 -13.90 -12.52
N LEU A 115 -28.57 -13.64 -11.68
CA LEU A 115 -28.98 -14.61 -10.67
C LEU A 115 -29.64 -15.76 -11.44
N GLU A 116 -29.13 -16.98 -11.24
CA GLU A 116 -29.87 -18.25 -11.05
C GLU A 116 -28.98 -19.46 -11.38
N ASP A 117 -28.76 -20.24 -10.33
CA ASP A 117 -28.63 -21.71 -10.28
C ASP A 117 -27.43 -22.46 -10.91
N VAL A 118 -27.08 -23.53 -10.20
CA VAL A 118 -26.31 -24.74 -10.57
C VAL A 118 -24.80 -24.83 -10.26
N GLU A 119 -24.54 -25.85 -9.44
CA GLU A 119 -23.34 -26.59 -9.08
C GLU A 119 -22.13 -26.68 -10.03
N LYS A 120 -20.97 -26.85 -9.36
CA LYS A 120 -19.82 -27.72 -9.68
C LYS A 120 -18.81 -27.31 -10.78
N HIS A 121 -17.55 -27.52 -10.37
CA HIS A 121 -16.33 -27.87 -11.11
C HIS A 121 -15.26 -26.80 -11.43
N LYS A 122 -14.08 -27.13 -10.87
CA LYS A 122 -12.72 -27.10 -11.45
C LYS A 122 -11.96 -25.76 -11.49
N LYS A 123 -10.89 -25.76 -10.68
CA LYS A 123 -9.53 -25.30 -11.00
C LYS A 123 -9.31 -24.98 -12.48
N LYS A 124 -8.98 -23.72 -12.77
CA LYS A 124 -8.07 -23.36 -13.87
C LYS A 124 -7.29 -22.10 -13.51
N LYS A 125 -5.96 -22.23 -13.61
CA LYS A 125 -4.94 -21.17 -13.55
C LYS A 125 -5.35 -19.93 -14.36
N SER A 126 -5.10 -18.73 -13.83
CA SER A 126 -4.82 -17.54 -14.63
C SER A 126 -3.36 -17.13 -14.44
N ASP A 127 -2.49 -17.57 -15.34
CA ASP A 127 -1.39 -16.75 -15.86
C ASP A 127 -1.98 -15.39 -16.30
N SER A 128 -1.41 -14.21 -16.12
CA SER A 128 -0.07 -13.81 -15.75
C SER A 128 -0.09 -12.29 -15.50
N MET A 129 0.18 -11.86 -14.27
CA MET A 129 0.84 -10.58 -14.00
C MET A 129 1.84 -10.90 -12.91
N LYS A 130 3.05 -11.28 -13.33
CA LYS A 130 4.13 -11.72 -12.43
C LYS A 130 4.28 -10.68 -11.32
N SER A 131 3.93 -11.04 -10.10
CA SER A 131 4.38 -10.33 -8.91
C SER A 131 5.89 -10.18 -9.02
N ILE A 132 6.38 -8.96 -9.19
CA ILE A 132 7.81 -8.69 -9.22
C ILE A 132 8.32 -8.99 -7.82
N ASP A 133 9.26 -9.92 -7.74
CA ASP A 133 9.85 -10.37 -6.50
C ASP A 133 10.91 -9.32 -6.08
N MET A 134 10.54 -8.43 -5.16
CA MET A 134 11.37 -7.26 -4.78
C MET A 134 12.74 -7.67 -4.25
N ASP A 135 12.81 -8.81 -3.55
CA ASP A 135 14.06 -9.34 -3.02
C ASP A 135 14.99 -9.79 -4.14
N LYS A 136 14.44 -10.47 -5.17
CA LYS A 136 15.22 -10.86 -6.36
C LYS A 136 15.60 -9.68 -7.24
N LEU A 137 14.78 -8.62 -7.27
CA LEU A 137 15.12 -7.41 -8.01
C LEU A 137 16.33 -6.75 -7.36
N ALA A 138 16.28 -6.57 -6.04
CA ALA A 138 17.39 -6.01 -5.27
C ALA A 138 18.68 -6.83 -5.43
N GLU A 139 18.57 -8.16 -5.37
CA GLU A 139 19.71 -9.07 -5.60
C GLU A 139 20.25 -8.96 -7.03
N GLY A 140 19.37 -8.84 -8.03
CA GLY A 140 19.77 -8.69 -9.42
C GLY A 140 20.50 -7.36 -9.68
N LEU A 141 20.01 -6.26 -9.11
CA LEU A 141 20.63 -4.95 -9.26
C LEU A 141 22.06 -4.92 -8.68
N GLN A 142 22.32 -5.62 -7.58
CA GLN A 142 23.67 -5.73 -7.00
C GLN A 142 24.64 -6.54 -7.87
N LYS A 143 24.12 -7.36 -8.80
CA LYS A 143 24.92 -8.22 -9.68
C LYS A 143 25.17 -7.62 -11.06
N LEU A 144 24.62 -6.43 -11.34
CA LEU A 144 24.82 -5.74 -12.61
C LEU A 144 26.25 -5.20 -12.74
N GLN A 145 26.75 -5.18 -13.98
CA GLN A 145 28.02 -4.51 -14.30
C GLN A 145 27.83 -2.98 -14.30
N GLU A 146 28.92 -2.24 -14.20
CA GLU A 146 28.92 -0.76 -14.14
C GLU A 146 28.12 -0.14 -15.30
N ASP A 147 28.32 -0.61 -16.54
CA ASP A 147 27.61 -0.14 -17.73
C ASP A 147 26.08 -0.38 -17.64
N ASP A 148 25.67 -1.49 -17.04
CA ASP A 148 24.26 -1.83 -16.86
C ASP A 148 23.61 -1.00 -15.72
N LEU A 149 24.38 -0.67 -14.68
CA LEU A 149 23.95 0.21 -13.59
C LEU A 149 23.71 1.64 -14.11
N LEU A 150 24.58 2.16 -14.97
CA LEU A 150 24.40 3.45 -15.64
C LEU A 150 23.07 3.50 -16.40
N GLN A 151 22.70 2.41 -17.09
CA GLN A 151 21.43 2.33 -17.82
C GLN A 151 20.21 2.31 -16.87
N ILE A 152 20.31 1.65 -15.71
CA ILE A 152 19.27 1.71 -14.67
C ILE A 152 19.12 3.12 -14.10
N VAL A 153 20.23 3.80 -13.79
CA VAL A 153 20.23 5.17 -13.26
C VAL A 153 19.59 6.14 -14.28
N GLN A 154 19.91 5.98 -15.57
CA GLN A 154 19.29 6.75 -16.63
C GLN A 154 17.78 6.51 -16.69
N MET A 155 17.34 5.25 -16.68
CA MET A 155 15.92 4.87 -16.69
C MET A 155 15.15 5.46 -15.50
N VAL A 156 15.77 5.44 -14.32
CA VAL A 156 15.24 6.06 -13.09
C VAL A 156 15.12 7.57 -13.22
N ASN A 157 16.12 8.25 -13.76
CA ASN A 157 16.11 9.70 -13.92
C ASN A 157 15.11 10.18 -14.99
N GLU A 158 14.95 9.43 -16.08
CA GLU A 158 13.99 9.72 -17.15
C GLU A 158 12.53 9.57 -16.68
N ALA A 159 12.28 8.60 -15.79
CA ALA A 159 10.96 8.33 -15.21
C ALA A 159 10.76 8.95 -13.82
N LYS A 160 11.60 9.92 -13.42
CA LYS A 160 11.60 10.47 -12.06
C LYS A 160 10.28 11.17 -11.74
N THR A 161 9.64 10.74 -10.66
CA THR A 161 8.41 11.36 -10.14
C THR A 161 8.66 12.03 -8.78
N PRO A 162 7.83 13.02 -8.37
CA PRO A 162 7.96 13.67 -7.07
C PRO A 162 7.77 12.72 -5.86
N SER A 163 7.24 11.52 -6.09
CA SER A 163 7.02 10.49 -5.06
C SER A 163 8.18 9.51 -4.90
N MET A 164 9.20 9.58 -5.77
CA MET A 164 10.32 8.64 -5.82
C MET A 164 11.48 9.10 -4.92
N TYR A 165 12.08 8.20 -4.14
CA TYR A 165 13.27 8.50 -3.36
C TYR A 165 14.52 7.99 -4.08
N VAL A 166 15.29 8.95 -4.62
CA VAL A 166 16.57 8.71 -5.32
C VAL A 166 17.58 9.74 -4.81
N LYS A 167 18.71 9.27 -4.27
CA LYS A 167 19.79 10.12 -3.77
C LYS A 167 21.09 9.76 -4.46
N ASN A 168 21.76 10.77 -5.02
CA ASN A 168 23.04 10.63 -5.71
C ASN A 168 24.10 11.33 -4.87
N ASP A 169 24.96 10.56 -4.20
CA ASP A 169 26.07 11.09 -3.44
C ASP A 169 27.29 11.18 -4.36
N VAL A 170 27.46 12.36 -4.98
CA VAL A 170 28.47 12.61 -6.03
C VAL A 170 29.83 13.07 -5.47
N GLU A 171 29.93 13.42 -4.18
CA GLU A 171 31.11 14.10 -3.66
C GLU A 171 31.96 13.26 -2.71
N GLY A 172 33.00 12.64 -3.27
CA GLY A 172 34.30 12.53 -2.60
C GLY A 172 35.07 13.84 -2.75
N LEU A 173 34.61 14.93 -2.11
CA LEU A 173 35.46 16.11 -1.99
C LEU A 173 36.56 15.84 -0.94
N PRO A 174 37.85 16.01 -1.29
CA PRO A 174 38.91 15.88 -0.31
C PRO A 174 38.74 16.96 0.75
N ASN A 175 38.49 16.56 1.99
CA ASN A 175 38.56 17.48 3.11
C ASN A 175 40.02 17.97 3.20
N SER A 176 40.25 19.22 2.84
CA SER A 176 41.56 19.87 2.62
C SER A 176 42.50 19.91 3.84
N TYR A 177 42.24 19.18 4.92
CA TYR A 177 42.96 19.34 6.17
C TYR A 177 43.56 18.09 6.80
N ASN A 178 43.42 16.91 6.22
CA ASN A 178 44.17 15.75 6.70
C ASN A 178 44.70 14.93 5.53
N ASN A 179 46.01 14.69 5.55
CA ASN A 179 46.76 13.88 4.60
C ASN A 179 46.05 12.53 4.38
N PRO A 180 45.39 12.30 3.23
CA PRO A 180 44.58 11.10 3.06
C PRO A 180 45.51 9.90 2.89
N THR A 181 45.26 8.86 3.68
CA THR A 181 45.83 7.56 3.38
C THR A 181 45.22 7.06 2.07
N PHE A 182 45.99 6.35 1.23
CA PHE A 182 45.54 5.83 -0.08
C PHE A 182 44.25 4.98 -0.02
N ALA A 183 43.82 4.57 1.17
CA ALA A 183 42.57 3.86 1.43
C ALA A 183 41.32 4.77 1.54
N ASP A 184 41.48 6.10 1.62
CA ASP A 184 40.37 7.06 1.80
C ASP A 184 39.89 7.68 0.48
N ILE A 185 40.49 7.27 -0.65
CA ILE A 185 40.00 7.62 -1.99
C ILE A 185 39.00 6.52 -2.35
N CYS A 186 37.72 6.70 -1.97
CA CYS A 186 36.64 5.95 -2.59
C CYS A 186 36.44 6.53 -4.00
N PRO A 187 36.79 5.81 -5.08
CA PRO A 187 36.29 6.19 -6.39
C PRO A 187 34.81 5.76 -6.45
N GLU A 188 34.02 6.45 -7.26
CA GLU A 188 32.62 6.15 -7.59
C GLU A 188 31.56 6.66 -6.58
N GLY A 189 30.72 7.58 -7.03
CA GLY A 189 29.61 8.14 -6.26
C GLY A 189 28.54 7.10 -5.93
N GLU A 190 27.95 7.20 -4.73
CA GLU A 190 26.95 6.25 -4.26
C GLU A 190 25.55 6.63 -4.77
N PHE A 191 24.89 5.68 -5.42
CA PHE A 191 23.51 5.83 -5.90
C PHE A 191 22.54 5.07 -4.99
N HIS A 192 21.74 5.80 -4.23
CA HIS A 192 20.74 5.25 -3.32
C HIS A 192 19.36 5.30 -3.98
N LEU A 193 18.70 4.14 -4.01
CA LEU A 193 17.40 3.94 -4.66
C LEU A 193 16.46 3.15 -3.75
N ASP A 194 15.27 3.68 -3.45
CA ASP A 194 14.23 2.94 -2.74
C ASP A 194 13.24 2.29 -3.73
N LEU A 195 13.36 0.97 -3.89
CA LEU A 195 12.52 0.17 -4.80
C LEU A 195 11.02 0.25 -4.47
N TYR A 196 10.63 0.52 -3.22
CA TYR A 196 9.22 0.60 -2.83
C TYR A 196 8.58 1.95 -3.16
N THR A 197 9.39 2.95 -3.51
CA THR A 197 8.92 4.28 -3.92
C THR A 197 8.75 4.40 -5.43
N LEU A 198 9.12 3.36 -6.17
CA LEU A 198 9.11 3.36 -7.62
C LEU A 198 7.73 3.01 -8.20
N PRO A 199 7.30 3.64 -9.31
CA PRO A 199 6.10 3.22 -10.02
C PRO A 199 6.20 1.78 -10.52
N ASP A 200 5.09 1.05 -10.51
CA ASP A 200 5.02 -0.34 -10.98
C ASP A 200 5.52 -0.54 -12.42
N THR A 201 5.35 0.48 -13.27
CA THR A 201 5.84 0.49 -14.65
C THR A 201 7.36 0.47 -14.69
N LEU A 202 8.01 1.35 -13.90
CA LEU A 202 9.45 1.44 -13.78
C LEU A 202 10.04 0.18 -13.15
N LEU A 203 9.40 -0.36 -12.10
CA LEU A 203 9.80 -1.62 -11.49
C LEU A 203 9.77 -2.79 -12.47
N ARG A 204 8.77 -2.82 -13.35
CA ARG A 204 8.66 -3.86 -14.38
C ARG A 204 9.75 -3.74 -15.42
N ASP A 205 10.06 -2.53 -15.85
CA ASP A 205 11.09 -2.28 -16.86
C ASP A 205 12.49 -2.57 -16.28
N MET A 206 12.75 -2.15 -15.04
CA MET A 206 13.96 -2.52 -14.29
C MET A 206 14.07 -4.03 -14.06
N TRP A 207 12.97 -4.71 -13.71
CA TRP A 207 12.94 -6.17 -13.55
C TRP A 207 13.26 -6.91 -14.84
N ASN A 208 12.66 -6.50 -15.95
CA ASN A 208 12.91 -7.11 -17.25
C ASN A 208 14.36 -6.91 -17.69
N PHE A 209 14.89 -5.69 -17.50
CA PHE A 209 16.28 -5.36 -17.81
C PHE A 209 17.25 -6.19 -16.95
N THR A 210 17.04 -6.18 -15.64
CA THR A 210 17.90 -6.90 -14.68
C THR A 210 17.86 -8.41 -14.93
N THR A 211 16.66 -8.99 -15.14
CA THR A 211 16.52 -10.41 -15.46
C THR A 211 17.20 -10.76 -16.79
N SER A 212 17.18 -9.86 -17.79
CA SER A 212 17.86 -10.07 -19.06
C SER A 212 19.38 -10.03 -18.96
N LYS A 213 19.94 -9.36 -17.94
CA LYS A 213 21.39 -9.18 -17.76
C LYS A 213 22.00 -10.13 -16.73
N VAL A 214 21.22 -10.50 -15.71
CA VAL A 214 21.63 -11.41 -14.63
C VAL A 214 21.34 -12.89 -14.97
N ALA A 215 20.64 -13.18 -16.07
CA ALA A 215 20.44 -14.55 -16.55
C ALA A 215 21.74 -15.16 -17.11
N VAL A 216 22.56 -15.71 -16.20
CA VAL A 216 23.52 -16.81 -16.39
C VAL A 216 23.42 -17.75 -15.19
#